data_AF-A0A151RPG3-F1
#
_entry.id   AF-A0A151RPG3-F1
#
_cell.length_a   1.000
_cell.length_b   1.000
_cell.length_c   1.000
_cell.angle_alpha   90.00
_cell.angle_beta   90.00
_cell.angle_gamma   90.00
#
_symmetry.space_group_name_H-M   'P 1'
#
loop_
_entity.id
_entity.type
_entity.pdbx_description
1 polymer ?
#
loop_
_entity_poly.entity_id
_entity_poly.type
_entity_poly.pdbx_seq_one_letter_code
_entity_poly.pdbx_strand_id
1 'polypeptide(L)'
;MDRCKKLECWVILKRLMVGRDGWALKQPLVDDKSRSSNKEKISLENIESNLKKLKYSKVDEFANDMRLVFSYALQYPSWSEVHKTARRIKDTFELS
;
A
#
# COMPACT_ATOMS: atom_id res chain seq x y z
N MET A 1 -7.56 15.26 9.13
CA MET A 1 -6.82 15.61 7.90
C MET A 1 -7.70 16.51 7.06
N ASP A 2 -7.16 17.66 6.62
CA ASP A 2 -7.90 18.62 5.79
C ASP A 2 -8.16 18.08 4.37
N ARG A 3 -9.00 18.78 3.62
CA ARG A 3 -9.47 18.34 2.30
C ARG A 3 -8.35 18.29 1.27
N CYS A 4 -7.38 19.21 1.35
CA CYS A 4 -6.25 19.27 0.42
C CYS A 4 -5.35 18.05 0.61
N LYS A 5 -4.95 17.75 1.85
CA LYS A 5 -4.15 16.56 2.16
C LYS A 5 -4.85 15.25 1.80
N LYS A 6 -6.18 15.20 1.92
CA LYS A 6 -6.99 14.05 1.44
C LYS A 6 -6.90 13.86 -0.07
N LEU A 7 -6.95 14.94 -0.84
CA LEU A 7 -6.78 14.88 -2.28
C LEU A 7 -5.35 14.47 -2.65
N GLU A 8 -4.33 14.95 -1.95
CA GLU A 8 -2.93 14.54 -2.15
C GLU A 8 -2.74 13.05 -1.92
N CYS A 9 -3.16 12.51 -0.76
CA CYS A 9 -3.09 11.08 -0.47
C CYS A 9 -3.86 10.25 -1.51
N TRP A 10 -5.02 10.75 -1.96
CA TRP A 10 -5.83 10.10 -2.98
C TRP A 10 -5.11 10.05 -4.34
N VAL A 11 -4.50 11.15 -4.78
CA VAL A 11 -3.74 11.22 -6.04
C VAL A 11 -2.53 10.29 -5.98
N ILE A 12 -1.79 10.28 -4.87
CA ILE A 12 -0.66 9.37 -4.65
C ILE A 12 -1.14 7.92 -4.76
N LEU A 13 -2.17 7.55 -4.00
CA LEU A 13 -2.71 6.18 -4.04
C LEU A 13 -3.16 5.78 -5.45
N LYS A 14 -3.88 6.64 -6.16
CA LYS A 14 -4.37 6.33 -7.51
C LYS A 14 -3.25 6.20 -8.53
N ARG A 15 -2.20 7.02 -8.46
CA ARG A 15 -1.01 6.86 -9.31
C ARG A 15 -0.38 5.48 -9.11
N LEU A 16 -0.34 5.00 -7.88
CA LEU A 16 0.20 3.67 -7.55
C LEU A 16 -0.70 2.52 -8.03
N MET A 17 -2.03 2.66 -7.92
CA MET A 17 -2.99 1.61 -8.31
C MET A 17 -3.24 1.51 -9.83
N VAL A 18 -3.00 2.58 -10.59
CA VAL A 18 -3.27 2.65 -12.05
C VAL A 18 -2.02 2.34 -12.88
N GLY A 19 -0.83 2.38 -12.30
CA GLY A 19 0.40 2.01 -13.00
C GLY A 19 0.47 0.53 -13.39
N ARG A 20 1.45 0.20 -14.25
CA ARG A 20 1.77 -1.17 -14.74
C ARG A 20 1.92 -2.22 -13.62
N ASP A 21 2.12 -1.73 -12.42
CA ASP A 21 2.50 -2.39 -11.19
C ASP A 21 1.37 -2.54 -10.17
N GLY A 22 0.25 -1.84 -10.39
CA GLY A 22 -0.83 -1.72 -9.41
C GLY A 22 -1.53 -3.04 -9.10
N TRP A 23 -1.46 -4.03 -10.01
CA TRP A 23 -2.05 -5.35 -9.81
C TRP A 23 -1.36 -6.15 -8.69
N ALA A 24 -0.06 -5.96 -8.49
CA ALA A 24 0.74 -6.76 -7.56
C ALA A 24 0.47 -6.43 -6.08
N LEU A 25 -0.08 -5.25 -5.79
CA LEU A 25 -0.33 -4.73 -4.43
C LEU A 25 -1.81 -4.42 -4.17
N LYS A 26 -2.69 -4.66 -5.17
CA LYS A 26 -4.12 -4.33 -5.09
C LYS A 26 -4.86 -5.20 -4.08
N GLN A 27 -4.64 -6.51 -4.15
CA GLN A 27 -5.30 -7.47 -3.28
C GLN A 27 -4.46 -7.79 -2.04
N PRO A 28 -5.08 -8.24 -0.94
CA PRO A 28 -4.36 -8.74 0.22
C PRO A 28 -3.34 -9.79 -0.22
N LEU A 29 -2.08 -9.61 0.18
CA LEU A 29 -0.99 -10.52 -0.16
C LEU A 29 -1.21 -11.86 0.56
N VAL A 30 -1.85 -12.81 -0.13
CA VAL A 30 -2.13 -14.13 0.41
C VAL A 30 -0.81 -14.92 0.41
N ASP A 31 -0.27 -15.16 1.60
CA ASP A 31 0.82 -16.10 1.78
C ASP A 31 0.23 -17.50 1.89
N ASP A 32 0.52 -18.37 0.93
CA ASP A 32 0.20 -19.80 1.02
C ASP A 32 1.09 -20.52 2.05
N LYS A 33 2.07 -19.82 2.66
CA LYS A 33 3.08 -20.42 3.55
C LYS A 33 3.22 -19.82 4.96
N SER A 34 2.46 -18.81 5.37
CA SER A 34 2.55 -18.27 6.74
C SER A 34 1.33 -18.61 7.59
N ARG A 35 1.30 -19.83 8.14
CA ARG A 35 0.53 -20.15 9.36
C ARG A 35 1.13 -19.42 10.56
N SER A 36 1.01 -18.09 10.65
CA SER A 36 1.10 -17.38 11.94
C SER A 36 0.81 -15.90 11.76
N SER A 37 -0.47 -15.55 11.64
CA SER A 37 -1.12 -14.35 12.17
C SER A 37 -2.41 -14.16 11.38
N ASN A 38 -3.56 -14.45 12.00
CA ASN A 38 -4.90 -14.12 11.50
C ASN A 38 -5.15 -12.60 11.49
N LYS A 39 -4.19 -11.79 11.03
CA LYS A 39 -4.37 -10.37 10.75
C LYS A 39 -4.43 -10.22 9.25
N GLU A 40 -5.62 -9.90 8.76
CA GLU A 40 -5.85 -9.47 7.38
C GLU A 40 -4.77 -8.45 7.00
N LYS A 41 -3.84 -8.85 6.12
CA LYS A 41 -2.75 -7.98 5.67
C LYS A 41 -3.37 -6.81 4.93
N ILE A 42 -3.13 -5.59 5.39
CA ILE A 42 -3.63 -4.39 4.73
C ILE A 42 -3.16 -4.36 3.26
N SER A 43 -4.06 -4.01 2.35
CA SER A 43 -3.82 -3.87 0.92
C SER A 43 -4.12 -2.45 0.45
N LEU A 44 -3.74 -2.12 -0.79
CA LEU A 44 -4.08 -0.82 -1.38
C LEU A 44 -5.60 -0.59 -1.46
N GLU A 45 -6.40 -1.65 -1.63
CA GLU A 45 -7.87 -1.55 -1.59
C GLU A 45 -8.39 -1.19 -0.20
N ASN A 46 -7.79 -1.73 0.87
CA ASN A 46 -8.15 -1.34 2.24
C ASN A 46 -7.83 0.14 2.48
N ILE A 47 -6.67 0.62 2.01
CA ILE A 47 -6.26 2.03 2.12
C ILE A 47 -7.21 2.93 1.31
N GLU A 48 -7.60 2.52 0.10
CA GLU A 48 -8.60 3.24 -0.70
C GLU A 48 -9.93 3.36 0.06
N SER A 49 -10.39 2.27 0.64
CA SER A 49 -11.62 2.22 1.44
C SER A 49 -11.52 3.11 2.68
N ASN A 50 -10.39 3.09 3.38
CA ASN A 50 -10.13 3.91 4.56
C ASN A 50 -10.09 5.41 4.22
N LEU A 51 -9.50 5.78 3.07
CA LEU A 51 -9.54 7.15 2.56
C LEU A 51 -10.97 7.61 2.22
N LYS A 52 -11.76 6.79 1.51
CA LYS A 52 -13.17 7.09 1.19
C LYS A 52 -14.02 7.25 2.44
N LYS A 53 -13.80 6.39 3.44
CA LYS A 53 -14.49 6.42 4.75
C LYS A 53 -13.94 7.47 5.70
N LEU A 54 -12.97 8.29 5.27
CA LEU A 54 -12.35 9.37 6.05
C LEU A 54 -11.75 8.89 7.39
N LYS A 55 -11.26 7.64 7.44
CA LYS A 55 -10.69 7.05 8.66
C LYS A 55 -9.35 7.65 9.07
N TYR A 56 -8.61 8.23 8.12
CA TYR A 56 -7.33 8.88 8.40
C TYR A 56 -7.54 10.29 8.97
N SER A 57 -7.13 10.46 10.22
CA SER A 57 -7.12 11.73 10.94
C SER A 57 -5.82 12.50 10.67
N LYS A 58 -4.71 11.81 10.39
CA LYS A 58 -3.40 12.40 10.07
C LYS A 58 -2.82 11.79 8.79
N VAL A 59 -1.93 12.53 8.12
CA VAL A 59 -1.20 12.02 6.94
C VAL A 59 -0.30 10.85 7.30
N ASP A 60 0.30 10.88 8.50
CA ASP A 60 1.20 9.83 8.98
C ASP A 60 0.49 8.47 9.09
N GLU A 61 -0.80 8.45 9.44
CA GLU A 61 -1.58 7.21 9.51
C GLU A 61 -1.72 6.56 8.12
N PHE A 62 -1.97 7.37 7.09
CA PHE A 62 -1.98 6.92 5.70
C PHE A 62 -0.59 6.43 5.26
N ALA A 63 0.47 7.18 5.57
CA ALA A 63 1.84 6.80 5.20
C ALA A 63 2.29 5.51 5.89
N ASN A 64 1.90 5.31 7.15
CA ASN A 64 2.20 4.08 7.89
C ASN A 64 1.51 2.86 7.27
N ASP A 65 0.25 3.00 6.87
CA ASP A 65 -0.48 1.93 6.18
C ASP A 65 0.16 1.60 4.81
N MET A 66 0.59 2.62 4.05
CA MET A 66 1.34 2.42 2.79
C MET A 66 2.66 1.65 3.02
N ARG A 67 3.44 2.04 4.04
CA ARG A 67 4.68 1.34 4.41
C ARG A 67 4.42 -0.10 4.84
N LEU A 68 3.27 -0.39 5.45
CA LEU A 68 2.88 -1.73 5.84
C LEU A 68 2.60 -2.61 4.61
N VAL A 69 1.91 -2.08 3.59
CA VAL A 69 1.74 -2.78 2.30
C VAL A 69 3.10 -3.13 1.70
N PHE A 70 4.03 -2.17 1.69
CA PHE A 70 5.38 -2.41 1.15
C PHE A 70 6.15 -3.45 1.96
N SER A 71 6.08 -3.42 3.29
CA SER A 71 6.80 -4.38 4.14
C SER A 71 6.29 -5.81 3.96
N TYR A 72 4.99 -6.00 3.70
CA TYR A 72 4.44 -7.29 3.33
C TYR A 72 4.89 -7.73 1.94
N ALA A 73 4.88 -6.82 0.96
CA ALA A 73 5.27 -7.14 -0.40
C ALA A 73 6.77 -7.46 -0.54
N LEU A 74 7.62 -6.83 0.30
CA LEU A 74 9.06 -7.08 0.36
C LEU A 74 9.44 -8.37 1.09
N GLN A 75 8.48 -9.09 1.69
CA GLN A 75 8.71 -10.45 2.20
C GLN A 75 8.67 -11.49 1.08
N TYR A 76 8.11 -11.15 -0.08
CA TYR A 76 8.19 -12.03 -1.24
C TYR A 76 9.65 -12.18 -1.68
N PRO A 77 10.01 -13.30 -2.31
CA PRO A 77 11.37 -13.48 -2.82
C PRO A 77 11.81 -12.35 -3.76
N SER A 78 13.08 -11.94 -3.71
CA SER A 78 13.59 -10.73 -4.39
C SER A 78 13.44 -10.72 -5.92
N TRP A 79 13.49 -11.89 -6.54
CA TRP A 79 13.22 -12.16 -7.95
C TRP A 79 11.75 -12.08 -8.35
N SER A 80 10.80 -12.08 -7.40
CA SER A 80 9.37 -11.98 -7.69
C SER A 80 9.00 -10.58 -8.17
N GLU A 81 8.01 -10.51 -9.07
CA GLU A 81 7.52 -9.24 -9.57
C GLU A 81 6.88 -8.39 -8.45
N VAL A 82 6.27 -9.03 -7.44
CA VAL A 82 5.73 -8.37 -6.25
C VAL A 82 6.84 -7.63 -5.50
N HIS A 83 7.96 -8.29 -5.21
CA HIS A 83 9.08 -7.67 -4.50
C HIS A 83 9.72 -6.53 -5.29
N LYS A 84 10.01 -6.74 -6.58
CA LYS A 84 10.62 -5.72 -7.45
C LYS A 84 9.72 -4.48 -7.57
N THR A 85 8.44 -4.72 -7.73
CA THR A 85 7.42 -3.67 -7.82
C THR A 85 7.30 -2.90 -6.51
N ALA A 86 7.21 -3.59 -5.38
CA ALA A 86 7.13 -2.97 -4.07
C ALA A 86 8.35 -2.11 -3.76
N ARG A 87 9.55 -2.56 -4.11
CA ARG A 87 10.79 -1.78 -3.96
C ARG A 87 10.72 -0.48 -4.77
N ARG A 88 10.42 -0.56 -6.07
CA ARG A 88 10.32 0.61 -6.96
C ARG A 88 9.29 1.62 -6.44
N ILE A 89 8.11 1.13 -6.06
CA ILE A 89 7.03 1.98 -5.55
C ILE A 89 7.42 2.62 -4.21
N LYS A 90 7.95 1.84 -3.27
CA LYS A 90 8.39 2.34 -1.96
C LYS A 90 9.42 3.45 -2.13
N ASP A 91 10.43 3.24 -2.97
CA ASP A 91 11.49 4.23 -3.17
C ASP A 91 10.93 5.52 -3.78
N THR A 92 9.99 5.41 -4.73
CA THR A 92 9.29 6.58 -5.29
C THR A 92 8.46 7.31 -4.21
N PHE A 93 7.76 6.55 -3.37
CA PHE A 93 6.89 7.09 -2.31
C PHE A 93 7.66 7.86 -1.24
N GLU A 94 8.84 7.40 -0.83
CA GLU A 94 9.64 8.07 0.20
C GLU A 94 10.46 9.27 -0.35
N LEU A 95 10.58 9.39 -1.68
CA LEU A 95 11.22 10.54 -2.35
C LEU A 95 10.23 11.66 -2.72
N SER A 96 8.93 11.41 -2.55
CA SER A 96 7.82 12.34 -2.87
C SER A 96 7.45 13.20 -1.67
#